data_AF-A0A1E7FI76-F1
#
_entry.id   AF-A0A1E7FI76-F1
#
_cell.length_a   1.000
_cell.length_b   1.000
_cell.length_c   1.000
_cell.angle_alpha   90.00
_cell.angle_beta   90.00
_cell.angle_gamma   90.00
#
_symmetry.space_group_name_H-M   'P 1'
#
loop_
_entity.id
_entity.type
_entity.pdbx_description
1 polymer ?
#
loop_
_entity_poly.entity_id
_entity_poly.type
_entity_poly.pdbx_seq_one_letter_code
_entity_poly.pdbx_strand_id
1 'polypeptide(L)'
;MKIPKGKNSIKRNKAGTAIKKRKKKIISTTTTNNCTTTDDHDNGDDEISKITTTTAEQVTTPFSVRDVADVVGYNSPVQMIDVVDQSNTADEWTFGDLVEYFEDETRLKQQQQQLQSIMTTTTDNNEKQILEKALHPPKTILNQISYEFSGTPLHKMVRSPTFVREIDWIDIAWPDEKKPQHINDTNNTKEYPVVQYYCLTSAAGSYTDFHIDFGGSSVWYHVVRGQKVFVVSPPTRENLNVYEEWLCRSDQAEIFLPDLMKERSCPDVHSYSSKTLFIPSGWIHAVYTPVDSLVFGGNFIHGLDMQMQLSINTLETRTSVLDIYRFPHFGALQMYAGGMYLRRLR
;
A
#
# COMPACT_ATOMS: atom_id res chain seq x y z
N MET A 1 -44.78 -9.24 38.33
CA MET A 1 -45.00 -10.71 38.37
C MET A 1 -43.64 -11.37 38.20
N LYS A 2 -43.25 -12.25 39.12
CA LYS A 2 -41.89 -12.82 39.26
C LYS A 2 -41.62 -13.96 38.26
N ILE A 3 -40.34 -14.06 37.91
CA ILE A 3 -39.61 -15.07 37.12
C ILE A 3 -40.04 -16.54 37.42
N PRO A 4 -39.79 -17.47 36.48
CA PRO A 4 -38.97 -18.64 36.85
C PRO A 4 -37.76 -18.88 35.95
N LYS A 5 -36.68 -19.27 36.62
CA LYS A 5 -35.34 -19.61 36.13
C LYS A 5 -35.35 -21.06 35.61
N GLY A 6 -34.72 -21.31 34.46
CA GLY A 6 -34.32 -22.64 34.02
C GLY A 6 -32.80 -22.74 33.95
N LYS A 7 -32.20 -23.40 34.94
CA LYS A 7 -30.78 -23.81 34.94
C LYS A 7 -30.62 -25.02 34.02
N ASN A 8 -29.58 -25.06 33.21
CA ASN A 8 -28.98 -26.33 32.81
C ASN A 8 -27.45 -26.22 32.83
N SER A 9 -26.88 -26.92 33.80
CA SER A 9 -25.46 -27.15 34.02
C SER A 9 -24.96 -28.27 33.12
N ILE A 10 -23.95 -28.01 32.29
CA ILE A 10 -23.17 -29.05 31.62
C ILE A 10 -21.76 -29.10 32.22
N LYS A 11 -21.37 -30.34 32.52
CA LYS A 11 -20.27 -30.77 33.37
C LYS A 11 -18.89 -30.45 32.76
N ARG A 12 -17.99 -29.96 33.62
CA ARG A 12 -16.54 -29.98 33.42
C ARG A 12 -16.02 -31.41 33.60
N ASN A 13 -15.29 -31.93 32.61
CA ASN A 13 -14.39 -33.07 32.81
C ASN A 13 -12.94 -32.61 32.64
N LYS A 14 -12.14 -32.94 33.65
CA LYS A 14 -10.68 -32.82 33.69
C LYS A 14 -10.07 -33.94 32.85
N ALA A 15 -9.05 -33.62 32.06
CA ALA A 15 -7.98 -34.55 31.71
C ALA A 15 -6.69 -33.75 31.59
N GLY A 16 -5.78 -33.98 32.54
CA GLY A 16 -4.42 -33.46 32.48
C GLY A 16 -3.54 -34.41 31.68
N THR A 17 -2.58 -33.87 30.95
CA THR A 17 -1.39 -34.60 30.53
C THR A 17 -0.19 -33.66 30.60
N ALA A 18 0.68 -33.93 31.55
CA ALA A 18 1.97 -33.30 31.71
C ALA A 18 2.92 -33.77 30.59
N ILE A 19 3.55 -32.84 29.88
CA ILE A 19 4.70 -33.13 29.01
C ILE A 19 5.88 -32.29 29.47
N LYS A 20 6.86 -32.99 30.05
CA LYS A 20 8.20 -32.52 30.37
C LYS A 20 8.90 -32.07 29.08
N LYS A 21 9.44 -30.85 29.03
CA LYS A 21 10.53 -30.50 28.10
C LYS A 21 11.77 -30.06 28.87
N ARG A 22 12.86 -30.69 28.46
CA ARG A 22 14.21 -30.69 29.03
C ARG A 22 14.87 -29.32 28.84
N LYS A 23 15.54 -28.86 29.90
CA LYS A 23 16.58 -27.84 29.86
C LYS A 23 17.74 -28.30 28.96
N LYS A 24 18.16 -27.47 28.01
CA LYS A 24 19.54 -27.48 27.49
C LYS A 24 20.12 -26.08 27.60
N LYS A 25 21.30 -26.07 28.20
CA LYS A 25 22.15 -24.96 28.64
C LYS A 25 23.26 -24.84 27.60
N ILE A 26 23.43 -23.69 26.97
CA ILE A 26 24.62 -23.32 26.18
C ILE A 26 24.81 -21.82 26.50
N ILE A 27 25.59 -21.50 27.54
CA ILE A 27 27.01 -21.11 27.49
C ILE A 27 27.23 -19.83 26.68
N SER A 28 27.44 -18.76 27.45
CA SER A 28 28.01 -17.48 27.08
C SER A 28 29.44 -17.62 26.54
N THR A 29 29.83 -16.78 25.59
CA THR A 29 31.23 -16.34 25.50
C THR A 29 31.33 -14.89 25.05
N THR A 30 31.98 -14.16 25.93
CA THR A 30 32.44 -12.77 25.94
C THR A 30 33.33 -12.42 24.73
N THR A 31 33.03 -11.25 24.14
CA THR A 31 33.91 -10.14 23.75
C THR A 31 35.33 -10.42 23.25
N THR A 32 35.65 -9.90 22.07
CA THR A 32 36.87 -9.08 21.88
C THR A 32 36.57 -7.93 20.93
N ASN A 33 36.78 -6.71 21.44
CA ASN A 33 36.85 -5.47 20.69
C ASN A 33 38.10 -5.50 19.81
N ASN A 34 38.02 -4.98 18.59
CA ASN A 34 39.14 -4.30 17.97
C ASN A 34 38.63 -3.03 17.27
N CYS A 35 39.10 -1.92 17.83
CA CYS A 35 38.97 -0.56 17.33
C CYS A 35 39.94 -0.38 16.16
N THR A 36 39.43 0.07 15.02
CA THR A 36 40.22 0.73 13.98
C THR A 36 39.41 1.89 13.43
N THR A 37 39.90 3.09 13.72
CA THR A 37 39.46 4.38 13.23
C THR A 37 39.86 4.57 11.77
N THR A 38 38.91 4.86 10.89
CA THR A 38 39.15 5.57 9.62
C THR A 38 37.88 6.31 9.20
N ASP A 39 37.94 7.64 9.33
CA ASP A 39 37.28 8.70 8.56
C ASP A 39 36.06 8.33 7.67
N ASP A 40 34.87 8.62 8.19
CA ASP A 40 33.62 8.60 7.44
C ASP A 40 33.43 9.92 6.67
N HIS A 41 33.71 9.89 5.37
CA HIS A 41 33.07 10.79 4.42
C HIS A 41 31.68 10.23 4.08
N ASP A 42 30.68 10.92 4.61
CA ASP A 42 29.25 10.74 4.41
C ASP A 42 28.88 10.82 2.91
N ASN A 43 28.56 9.66 2.32
CA ASN A 43 27.85 9.52 1.05
C ASN A 43 26.59 8.68 1.33
N GLY A 44 25.63 9.29 2.02
CA GLY A 44 24.28 8.76 2.17
C GLY A 44 23.45 8.98 0.91
N ASP A 45 23.66 8.18 -0.12
CA ASP A 45 22.74 7.93 -1.24
C ASP A 45 23.21 6.64 -1.93
N ASP A 46 22.29 5.68 -2.17
CA ASP A 46 22.44 4.41 -2.96
C ASP A 46 22.28 3.06 -2.22
N GLU A 47 21.16 2.85 -1.54
CA GLU A 47 20.69 1.47 -1.19
C GLU A 47 19.39 1.02 -1.87
N ILE A 48 18.89 1.77 -2.87
CA ILE A 48 17.80 1.30 -3.76
C ILE A 48 18.37 0.72 -5.07
N SER A 49 19.66 0.93 -5.37
CA SER A 49 20.33 0.49 -6.61
C SER A 49 20.73 -1.00 -6.64
N LYS A 50 20.65 -1.73 -5.52
CA LYS A 50 21.09 -3.14 -5.45
C LYS A 50 20.13 -4.15 -6.12
N ILE A 51 19.03 -3.69 -6.72
CA ILE A 51 18.22 -4.50 -7.65
C ILE A 51 18.83 -4.51 -9.07
N THR A 52 19.96 -3.82 -9.31
CA THR A 52 20.58 -3.75 -10.65
C THR A 52 22.11 -3.87 -10.61
N THR A 53 22.66 -4.91 -9.99
CA THR A 53 24.10 -5.21 -10.16
C THR A 53 24.39 -6.70 -10.27
N THR A 54 24.27 -7.20 -11.50
CA THR A 54 25.02 -8.36 -11.96
C THR A 54 25.89 -7.91 -13.13
N THR A 55 27.16 -8.29 -13.09
CA THR A 55 28.24 -7.96 -14.02
C THR A 55 27.85 -8.09 -15.51
N ALA A 56 28.47 -7.23 -16.33
CA ALA A 56 28.28 -7.08 -17.76
C ALA A 56 28.14 -8.41 -18.55
N GLU A 57 27.25 -8.39 -19.56
CA GLU A 57 26.86 -9.48 -20.49
C GLU A 57 25.66 -10.38 -20.14
N GLN A 58 24.72 -9.90 -19.32
CA GLN A 58 23.33 -10.37 -19.42
C GLN A 58 22.40 -9.16 -19.47
N VAL A 59 21.58 -9.05 -20.52
CA VAL A 59 20.45 -8.12 -20.55
C VAL A 59 19.49 -8.61 -19.46
N THR A 60 19.65 -8.14 -18.24
CA THR A 60 18.75 -8.47 -17.13
C THR A 60 17.42 -7.80 -17.45
N THR A 61 16.41 -8.59 -17.74
CA THR A 61 15.03 -8.11 -17.84
C THR A 61 14.67 -7.40 -16.53
N PRO A 62 14.02 -6.23 -16.58
CA PRO A 62 13.62 -5.52 -15.36
C PRO A 62 12.67 -6.38 -14.53
N PHE A 63 12.86 -6.35 -13.21
CA PHE A 63 12.06 -7.08 -12.21
C PHE A 63 10.56 -6.95 -12.50
N SER A 64 9.84 -8.08 -12.45
CA SER A 64 8.51 -8.27 -13.00
C SER A 64 7.54 -8.94 -12.01
N VAL A 65 6.28 -9.04 -12.39
CA VAL A 65 5.23 -9.74 -11.60
C VAL A 65 5.61 -11.21 -11.38
N ARG A 66 6.24 -11.85 -12.36
CA ARG A 66 6.76 -13.21 -12.25
C ARG A 66 7.83 -13.33 -11.17
N ASP A 67 8.77 -12.39 -11.13
CA ASP A 67 9.82 -12.38 -10.11
C ASP A 67 9.23 -12.18 -8.70
N VAL A 68 8.16 -11.38 -8.57
CA VAL A 68 7.41 -11.28 -7.30
C VAL A 68 6.82 -12.64 -6.93
N ALA A 69 6.13 -13.31 -7.86
CA ALA A 69 5.53 -14.62 -7.64
C ALA A 69 6.56 -15.71 -7.29
N ASP A 70 7.75 -15.68 -7.90
CA ASP A 70 8.87 -16.57 -7.57
C ASP A 70 9.34 -16.41 -6.12
N VAL A 71 9.27 -15.20 -5.57
CA VAL A 71 9.71 -14.87 -4.21
C VAL A 71 8.62 -15.12 -3.17
N VAL A 72 7.39 -14.69 -3.44
CA VAL A 72 6.26 -14.78 -2.49
C VAL A 72 5.49 -16.09 -2.59
N GLY A 73 5.65 -16.81 -3.70
CA GLY A 73 4.96 -18.05 -4.02
C GLY A 73 3.72 -17.83 -4.89
N TYR A 74 3.59 -18.64 -5.95
CA TYR A 74 2.50 -18.59 -6.92
C TYR A 74 1.10 -18.77 -6.31
N ASN A 75 0.97 -19.57 -5.24
CA ASN A 75 -0.31 -19.80 -4.57
C ASN A 75 -0.67 -18.71 -3.54
N SER A 76 0.17 -17.69 -3.38
CA SER A 76 -0.11 -16.62 -2.42
C SER A 76 -1.34 -15.83 -2.88
N PRO A 77 -2.34 -15.64 -1.99
CA PRO A 77 -3.57 -14.95 -2.35
C PRO A 77 -3.32 -13.47 -2.58
N VAL A 78 -4.06 -12.90 -3.52
CA VAL A 78 -3.99 -11.49 -3.89
C VAL A 78 -5.39 -10.96 -4.07
N GLN A 79 -5.64 -9.74 -3.62
CA GLN A 79 -6.92 -9.07 -3.82
C GLN A 79 -6.85 -8.21 -5.08
N MET A 80 -7.78 -8.44 -6.01
CA MET A 80 -7.94 -7.64 -7.21
C MET A 80 -9.12 -6.67 -7.06
N ILE A 81 -9.01 -5.54 -7.74
CA ILE A 81 -10.03 -4.51 -7.88
C ILE A 81 -10.45 -4.49 -9.34
N ASP A 82 -11.76 -4.55 -9.59
CA ASP A 82 -12.32 -4.24 -10.89
C ASP A 82 -12.31 -2.72 -11.08
N VAL A 83 -11.58 -2.24 -12.10
CA VAL A 83 -11.40 -0.81 -12.34
C VAL A 83 -12.72 -0.13 -12.72
N VAL A 84 -13.68 -0.85 -13.29
CA VAL A 84 -14.92 -0.25 -13.78
C VAL A 84 -15.84 0.16 -12.64
N ASP A 85 -16.05 -0.73 -11.66
CA ASP A 85 -16.93 -0.47 -10.53
C ASP A 85 -16.20 -0.11 -9.23
N GLN A 86 -14.86 -0.08 -9.27
CA GLN A 86 -13.97 0.19 -8.14
C GLN A 86 -14.22 -0.76 -6.95
N SER A 87 -14.68 -1.99 -7.22
CA SER A 87 -14.97 -3.00 -6.21
C SER A 87 -13.95 -4.13 -6.20
N ASN A 88 -13.82 -4.79 -5.05
CA ASN A 88 -12.98 -5.99 -4.97
C ASN A 88 -13.64 -7.12 -5.76
N THR A 89 -12.84 -7.86 -6.52
CA THR A 89 -13.32 -9.05 -7.23
C THR A 89 -13.83 -10.10 -6.25
N ALA A 90 -14.91 -10.80 -6.62
CA ALA A 90 -15.43 -11.92 -5.84
C ALA A 90 -14.52 -13.16 -5.90
N ASP A 91 -13.72 -13.28 -6.96
CA ASP A 91 -12.83 -14.41 -7.18
C ASP A 91 -11.60 -14.36 -6.26
N GLU A 92 -11.17 -15.53 -5.79
CA GLU A 92 -9.92 -15.69 -5.04
C GLU A 92 -8.75 -15.75 -6.04
N TRP A 93 -8.05 -14.63 -6.20
CA TRP A 93 -6.88 -14.55 -7.06
C TRP A 93 -5.61 -15.00 -6.33
N THR A 94 -4.67 -15.57 -7.09
CA THR A 94 -3.32 -15.87 -6.66
C THR A 94 -2.27 -15.15 -7.49
N PHE A 95 -1.02 -15.13 -7.04
CA PHE A 95 0.09 -14.60 -7.85
C PHE A 95 0.29 -15.38 -9.14
N GLY A 96 -0.08 -16.67 -9.20
CA GLY A 96 -0.07 -17.42 -10.46
C GLY A 96 -1.08 -16.87 -11.46
N ASP A 97 -2.31 -16.63 -11.03
CA ASP A 97 -3.34 -16.02 -11.89
C ASP A 97 -2.92 -14.62 -12.34
N LEU A 98 -2.28 -13.86 -11.44
CA LEU A 98 -1.77 -12.53 -11.73
C LEU A 98 -0.65 -12.56 -12.78
N VAL A 99 0.29 -13.51 -12.69
CA VAL A 99 1.33 -13.71 -13.71
C VAL A 99 0.70 -14.05 -15.05
N GLU A 100 -0.25 -14.99 -15.09
CA GLU A 100 -0.98 -15.34 -16.31
C GLU A 100 -1.71 -14.13 -16.91
N TYR A 101 -2.36 -13.32 -16.07
CA TYR A 101 -3.04 -12.10 -16.50
C TYR A 101 -2.10 -11.06 -17.11
N PHE A 102 -0.94 -10.81 -16.50
CA PHE A 102 0.03 -9.85 -17.02
C PHE A 102 0.77 -10.35 -18.26
N GLU A 103 0.90 -11.66 -18.45
CA GLU A 103 1.58 -12.27 -19.60
C GLU A 103 0.63 -12.71 -20.73
N ASP A 104 -0.69 -12.56 -20.57
CA ASP A 104 -1.67 -12.87 -21.61
C ASP A 104 -1.41 -12.03 -22.88
N GLU A 105 -0.88 -12.67 -23.93
CA GLU A 105 -0.60 -12.04 -25.21
C GLU A 105 -1.84 -11.40 -25.86
N THR A 106 -3.02 -11.98 -25.62
CA THR A 106 -4.28 -11.48 -26.18
C THR A 106 -4.59 -10.12 -25.57
N ARG A 107 -4.48 -10.01 -24.24
CA ARG A 107 -4.66 -8.75 -23.51
C ARG A 107 -3.63 -7.71 -23.97
N LEU A 108 -2.36 -8.09 -24.06
CA LEU A 108 -1.29 -7.19 -24.49
C LEU A 108 -1.53 -6.65 -25.92
N LYS A 109 -1.95 -7.51 -26.85
CA LYS A 109 -2.29 -7.11 -28.23
C LYS A 109 -3.51 -6.17 -28.25
N GLN A 110 -4.54 -6.45 -27.48
CA GLN A 110 -5.73 -5.59 -27.37
C GLN A 110 -5.39 -4.20 -26.82
N GLN A 111 -4.60 -4.15 -25.75
CA GLN A 111 -4.12 -2.92 -25.14
C GLN A 111 -3.30 -2.08 -26.13
N GLN A 112 -2.40 -2.71 -26.88
CA GLN A 112 -1.59 -2.03 -27.89
C GLN A 112 -2.43 -1.47 -29.04
N GLN A 113 -3.43 -2.22 -29.51
CA GLN A 113 -4.39 -1.76 -30.53
C GLN A 113 -5.24 -0.58 -30.02
N GLN A 114 -5.68 -0.62 -28.76
CA GLN A 114 -6.45 0.45 -28.16
C GLN A 114 -5.62 1.75 -28.06
N LEU A 115 -4.38 1.66 -27.58
CA LEU A 115 -3.45 2.81 -27.53
C LEU A 115 -3.18 3.40 -28.91
N GLN A 116 -2.91 2.55 -29.91
CA GLN A 116 -2.75 2.99 -31.30
C GLN A 116 -4.00 3.69 -31.80
N SER A 117 -5.19 3.14 -31.53
CA SER A 117 -6.45 3.73 -31.96
C SER A 117 -6.68 5.12 -31.36
N ILE A 118 -6.37 5.32 -30.07
CA ILE A 118 -6.48 6.62 -29.38
C ILE A 118 -5.52 7.64 -30.00
N MET A 119 -4.27 7.25 -30.26
CA MET A 119 -3.28 8.12 -30.89
C MET A 119 -3.64 8.51 -32.33
N THR A 120 -4.28 7.60 -33.08
CA THR A 120 -4.79 7.90 -34.44
C THR A 120 -6.11 8.66 -34.45
N THR A 121 -6.95 8.55 -33.41
CA THR A 121 -8.21 9.31 -33.32
C THR A 121 -8.02 10.71 -32.77
N THR A 122 -6.91 11.02 -32.08
CA THR A 122 -6.55 12.41 -31.76
C THR A 122 -6.24 13.25 -33.01
N THR A 123 -6.17 12.63 -34.20
CA THR A 123 -6.06 13.28 -35.50
C THR A 123 -7.38 13.35 -36.29
N ASP A 124 -8.44 12.65 -35.87
CA ASP A 124 -9.75 12.61 -36.55
C ASP A 124 -10.91 12.77 -35.55
N ASN A 125 -11.67 13.87 -35.69
CA ASN A 125 -12.76 14.34 -34.82
C ASN A 125 -14.02 13.43 -34.77
N ASN A 126 -13.90 12.14 -34.42
CA ASN A 126 -15.06 11.25 -34.24
C ASN A 126 -15.23 10.79 -32.78
N GLU A 127 -15.53 11.77 -31.91
CA GLU A 127 -15.82 11.62 -30.47
C GLU A 127 -16.81 10.49 -30.15
N LYS A 128 -17.79 10.27 -31.03
CA LYS A 128 -18.87 9.28 -30.82
C LYS A 128 -18.37 7.82 -30.84
N GLN A 129 -17.36 7.54 -31.66
CA GLN A 129 -16.80 6.19 -31.83
C GLN A 129 -15.75 5.87 -30.75
N ILE A 130 -15.10 6.91 -30.22
CA ILE A 130 -14.23 6.86 -29.04
C ILE A 130 -15.07 6.53 -27.80
N LEU A 131 -16.20 7.21 -27.62
CA LEU A 131 -17.13 6.95 -26.53
C LEU A 131 -17.68 5.52 -26.56
N GLU A 132 -18.12 5.04 -27.73
CA GLU A 132 -18.74 3.71 -27.88
C GLU A 132 -17.77 2.55 -27.56
N LYS A 133 -16.49 2.70 -27.91
CA LYS A 133 -15.43 1.73 -27.59
C LYS A 133 -14.94 1.81 -26.15
N ALA A 134 -14.91 3.01 -25.54
CA ALA A 134 -14.66 3.18 -24.12
C ALA A 134 -15.79 2.58 -23.25
N LEU A 135 -17.02 2.56 -23.77
CA LEU A 135 -18.21 2.01 -23.10
C LEU A 135 -18.27 0.47 -23.09
N HIS A 136 -17.48 -0.24 -23.91
CA HIS A 136 -17.51 -1.72 -24.00
C HIS A 136 -16.10 -2.35 -24.08
N PRO A 137 -15.24 -2.22 -23.05
CA PRO A 137 -13.92 -2.83 -23.04
C PRO A 137 -14.00 -4.37 -22.95
N PRO A 138 -13.15 -5.12 -23.69
CA PRO A 138 -13.07 -6.58 -23.57
C PRO A 138 -12.33 -6.95 -22.27
N LYS A 139 -13.00 -7.75 -21.40
CA LYS A 139 -12.60 -8.11 -20.02
C LYS A 139 -12.36 -6.89 -19.12
N THR A 140 -12.96 -6.90 -17.93
CA THR A 140 -12.73 -5.84 -16.95
C THR A 140 -11.25 -5.72 -16.62
N ILE A 141 -10.74 -4.48 -16.66
CA ILE A 141 -9.35 -4.19 -16.32
C ILE A 141 -9.24 -4.40 -14.82
N LEU A 142 -8.31 -5.24 -14.41
CA LEU A 142 -8.10 -5.56 -13.00
C LEU A 142 -6.86 -4.85 -12.49
N ASN A 143 -6.92 -4.40 -11.24
CA ASN A 143 -5.85 -3.69 -10.57
C ASN A 143 -5.58 -4.31 -9.21
N GLN A 144 -4.31 -4.42 -8.84
CA GLN A 144 -3.88 -4.92 -7.54
C GLN A 144 -3.06 -3.84 -6.87
N ILE A 145 -3.56 -3.29 -5.76
CA ILE A 145 -2.91 -2.16 -5.06
C ILE A 145 -2.65 -2.41 -3.57
N SER A 146 -3.12 -3.54 -3.03
CA SER A 146 -3.19 -3.76 -1.57
C SER A 146 -2.39 -4.96 -1.06
N TYR A 147 -1.45 -5.49 -1.84
CA TYR A 147 -0.64 -6.66 -1.41
C TYR A 147 0.46 -6.20 -0.47
N GLU A 148 0.18 -6.29 0.83
CA GLU A 148 1.15 -6.04 1.89
C GLU A 148 2.09 -7.25 2.02
N PHE A 149 3.40 -7.01 1.96
CA PHE A 149 4.38 -8.08 1.85
C PHE A 149 5.39 -8.15 3.01
N SER A 150 5.21 -7.40 4.10
CA SER A 150 6.17 -7.38 5.22
C SER A 150 6.37 -8.77 5.85
N GLY A 151 5.36 -9.63 5.79
CA GLY A 151 5.43 -11.01 6.25
C GLY A 151 6.13 -12.00 5.30
N THR A 152 6.46 -11.58 4.08
CA THR A 152 6.97 -12.48 3.03
C THR A 152 8.49 -12.38 2.87
N PRO A 153 9.14 -13.31 2.14
CA PRO A 153 10.55 -13.19 1.79
C PRO A 153 10.89 -11.89 1.01
N LEU A 154 9.92 -11.31 0.29
CA LEU A 154 10.09 -10.08 -0.49
C LEU A 154 10.47 -8.88 0.38
N HIS A 155 10.06 -8.87 1.66
CA HIS A 155 10.44 -7.83 2.63
C HIS A 155 11.95 -7.66 2.79
N LYS A 156 12.73 -8.73 2.56
CA LYS A 156 14.19 -8.68 2.65
C LYS A 156 14.85 -8.05 1.42
N MET A 157 14.11 -7.91 0.32
CA MET A 157 14.60 -7.41 -0.96
C MET A 157 14.24 -5.94 -1.19
N VAL A 158 13.20 -5.45 -0.51
CA VAL A 158 12.70 -4.09 -0.67
C VAL A 158 12.85 -3.35 0.65
N ARG A 159 13.43 -2.15 0.60
CA ARG A 159 13.60 -1.29 1.74
C ARG A 159 13.01 0.08 1.42
N SER A 160 12.29 0.66 2.36
CA SER A 160 11.80 2.03 2.22
C SER A 160 12.98 3.02 2.16
N PRO A 161 12.76 4.30 1.84
CA PRO A 161 13.78 5.33 1.98
C PRO A 161 14.22 5.52 3.45
N THR A 162 15.46 5.93 3.69
CA THR A 162 16.01 6.02 5.05
C THR A 162 15.22 6.98 5.94
N PHE A 163 14.92 8.18 5.44
CA PHE A 163 14.17 9.16 6.21
C PHE A 163 12.78 8.67 6.62
N VAL A 164 12.13 7.81 5.80
CA VAL A 164 10.82 7.23 6.13
C VAL A 164 10.93 6.42 7.43
N ARG A 165 11.92 5.53 7.53
CA ARG A 165 12.16 4.73 8.76
C ARG A 165 12.55 5.56 9.97
N GLU A 166 13.19 6.71 9.74
CA GLU A 166 13.63 7.60 10.82
C GLU A 166 12.48 8.39 11.43
N ILE A 167 11.37 8.59 10.70
CA ILE A 167 10.23 9.39 11.14
C ILE A 167 8.94 8.59 11.33
N ASP A 168 8.83 7.39 10.77
CA ASP A 168 7.66 6.52 10.89
C ASP A 168 7.45 6.08 12.34
N TRP A 169 6.32 6.46 12.92
CA TRP A 169 5.93 6.10 14.28
C TRP A 169 5.73 4.61 14.48
N ILE A 170 5.44 3.83 13.43
CA ILE A 170 5.43 2.37 13.55
C ILE A 170 6.84 1.89 13.94
N ASP A 171 7.87 2.41 13.28
CA ASP A 171 9.26 2.04 13.56
C ASP A 171 9.76 2.62 14.88
N ILE A 172 9.53 3.93 15.12
CA ILE A 172 10.21 4.66 16.20
C ILE A 172 9.41 4.79 17.50
N ALA A 173 8.07 4.66 17.46
CA ALA A 173 7.21 4.86 18.61
C ALA A 173 6.53 3.57 19.11
N TRP A 174 6.26 2.61 18.23
CA TRP A 174 5.67 1.34 18.63
C TRP A 174 6.60 0.55 19.57
N PRO A 175 6.13 0.03 20.72
CA PRO A 175 6.99 -0.68 21.67
C PRO A 175 7.62 -1.94 21.06
N ASP A 176 8.95 -2.08 21.21
CA ASP A 176 9.69 -3.21 20.64
C ASP A 176 9.23 -4.56 21.19
N GLU A 177 8.80 -4.63 22.46
CA GLU A 177 8.29 -5.88 23.06
C GLU A 177 6.95 -6.32 22.47
N LYS A 178 6.24 -5.41 21.78
CA LYS A 178 4.97 -5.66 21.11
C LYS A 178 5.10 -5.83 19.60
N LYS A 179 6.30 -5.64 19.03
CA LYS A 179 6.52 -5.90 17.61
C LYS A 179 6.51 -7.42 17.37
N PRO A 180 5.82 -7.92 16.34
CA PRO A 180 5.83 -9.33 16.03
C PRO A 180 7.22 -9.79 15.61
N GLN A 181 7.67 -10.94 16.12
CA GLN A 181 8.93 -11.56 15.65
C GLN A 181 8.79 -12.02 14.19
N HIS A 182 7.59 -12.45 13.80
CA HIS A 182 7.21 -12.80 12.44
C HIS A 182 5.84 -12.21 12.12
N ILE A 183 5.74 -11.43 11.05
CA ILE A 183 4.47 -10.82 10.61
C ILE A 183 3.46 -11.87 10.10
N ASN A 184 3.87 -13.12 9.87
CA ASN A 184 2.93 -14.21 9.55
C ASN A 184 2.36 -14.92 10.79
N ASP A 185 2.84 -14.60 12.00
CA ASP A 185 2.28 -15.18 13.23
C ASP A 185 0.94 -14.50 13.58
N THR A 186 -0.15 -15.11 13.12
CA THR A 186 -1.55 -14.68 13.30
C THR A 186 -1.99 -14.41 14.75
N ASN A 187 -1.19 -14.83 15.73
CA ASN A 187 -1.45 -14.57 17.15
C ASN A 187 -0.96 -13.19 17.62
N ASN A 188 0.04 -12.58 16.95
CA ASN A 188 0.65 -11.31 17.37
C ASN A 188 0.41 -10.16 16.38
N THR A 189 0.00 -10.46 15.14
CA THR A 189 -0.35 -9.46 14.11
C THR A 189 -1.64 -8.69 14.40
N LYS A 190 -2.49 -9.22 15.28
CA LYS A 190 -3.75 -8.56 15.70
C LYS A 190 -3.54 -7.28 16.50
N GLU A 191 -2.32 -7.00 16.93
CA GLU A 191 -2.03 -5.80 17.71
C GLU A 191 -1.03 -4.86 17.02
N TYR A 192 -0.51 -5.15 15.82
CA TYR A 192 0.55 -4.36 15.16
C TYR A 192 0.09 -3.81 13.80
N PRO A 193 0.34 -2.52 13.49
CA PRO A 193 0.03 -1.97 12.17
C PRO A 193 0.91 -2.57 11.07
N VAL A 194 0.31 -3.24 10.09
CA VAL A 194 1.00 -3.87 8.95
C VAL A 194 0.61 -3.14 7.67
N VAL A 195 1.29 -2.02 7.39
CA VAL A 195 0.97 -1.09 6.29
C VAL A 195 2.21 -0.44 5.66
N GLN A 196 3.40 -0.89 6.03
CA GLN A 196 4.66 -0.21 5.69
C GLN A 196 5.22 -0.62 4.31
N TYR A 197 4.79 -1.76 3.76
CA TYR A 197 5.34 -2.33 2.53
C TYR A 197 4.27 -2.98 1.65
N TYR A 198 3.94 -2.33 0.53
CA TYR A 198 2.99 -2.78 -0.48
C TYR A 198 3.64 -3.02 -1.83
N CYS A 199 3.26 -4.12 -2.48
CA CYS A 199 3.51 -4.39 -3.89
C CYS A 199 2.22 -4.08 -4.65
N LEU A 200 2.34 -3.26 -5.69
CA LEU A 200 1.21 -2.90 -6.55
C LEU A 200 1.53 -3.34 -7.98
N THR A 201 0.62 -4.09 -8.57
CA THR A 201 0.65 -4.48 -9.99
C THR A 201 -0.60 -3.96 -10.67
N SER A 202 -0.43 -3.09 -11.66
CA SER A 202 -1.55 -2.46 -12.36
C SER A 202 -1.43 -2.65 -13.85
N ALA A 203 -2.50 -3.12 -14.49
CA ALA A 203 -2.57 -3.18 -15.93
C ALA A 203 -2.69 -1.78 -16.53
N ALA A 204 -2.24 -1.59 -17.76
CA ALA A 204 -2.50 -0.34 -18.46
C ALA A 204 -4.00 -0.15 -18.69
N GLY A 205 -4.45 1.08 -18.52
CA GLY A 205 -5.85 1.45 -18.46
C GLY A 205 -6.43 1.42 -17.04
N SER A 206 -5.71 0.91 -16.03
CA SER A 206 -6.20 0.98 -14.64
C SER A 206 -6.30 2.43 -14.15
N TYR A 207 -7.41 2.74 -13.51
CA TYR A 207 -7.69 4.00 -12.83
C TYR A 207 -8.12 3.72 -11.39
N THR A 208 -7.55 4.47 -10.45
CA THR A 208 -7.99 4.50 -9.04
C THR A 208 -8.43 5.93 -8.77
N ASP A 209 -9.70 6.08 -8.40
CA ASP A 209 -10.34 7.39 -8.27
C ASP A 209 -9.83 8.19 -7.05
N PHE A 210 -10.24 9.45 -6.93
CA PHE A 210 -9.73 10.36 -5.90
C PHE A 210 -9.91 9.83 -4.47
N HIS A 211 -8.82 9.75 -3.75
CA HIS A 211 -8.80 9.31 -2.35
C HIS A 211 -7.75 10.07 -1.53
N ILE A 212 -7.86 9.92 -0.22
CA ILE A 212 -6.81 10.25 0.75
C ILE A 212 -6.42 8.94 1.42
N ASP A 213 -5.11 8.69 1.55
CA ASP A 213 -4.62 7.47 2.19
C ASP A 213 -5.06 7.38 3.65
N PHE A 214 -5.39 6.16 4.06
CA PHE A 214 -6.04 5.87 5.33
C PHE A 214 -5.22 6.39 6.52
N GLY A 215 -5.93 6.89 7.54
CA GLY A 215 -5.36 7.56 8.71
C GLY A 215 -4.66 8.89 8.41
N GLY A 216 -4.80 9.41 7.18
CA GLY A 216 -4.01 10.55 6.71
C GLY A 216 -2.52 10.22 6.67
N SER A 217 -2.16 8.98 6.37
CA SER A 217 -0.75 8.59 6.23
C SER A 217 -0.06 9.35 5.08
N SER A 218 1.26 9.46 5.20
CA SER A 218 2.11 9.82 4.06
C SER A 218 2.52 8.54 3.34
N VAL A 219 2.80 8.62 2.05
CA VAL A 219 3.18 7.46 1.22
C VAL A 219 4.56 7.67 0.58
N TRP A 220 5.31 6.59 0.45
CA TRP A 220 6.44 6.50 -0.47
C TRP A 220 6.08 5.53 -1.59
N TYR A 221 6.42 5.87 -2.84
CA TYR A 221 5.93 5.16 -4.02
C TYR A 221 7.02 5.09 -5.09
N HIS A 222 7.61 3.92 -5.28
CA HIS A 222 8.71 3.67 -6.22
C HIS A 222 8.25 2.84 -7.42
N VAL A 223 8.29 3.42 -8.62
CA VAL A 223 7.93 2.72 -9.86
C VAL A 223 9.11 1.86 -10.31
N VAL A 224 9.02 0.55 -10.12
CA VAL A 224 10.04 -0.41 -10.56
C VAL A 224 10.01 -0.54 -12.08
N ARG A 225 8.79 -0.68 -12.62
CA ARG A 225 8.53 -0.81 -14.06
C ARG A 225 7.23 -0.12 -14.40
N GLY A 226 7.18 0.49 -15.58
CA GLY A 226 5.97 1.06 -16.16
C GLY A 226 5.89 2.56 -15.92
N GLN A 227 4.67 3.06 -15.79
CA GLN A 227 4.39 4.47 -15.63
C GLN A 227 3.07 4.68 -14.88
N LYS A 228 3.06 5.70 -14.02
CA LYS A 228 1.89 6.20 -13.32
C LYS A 228 1.70 7.68 -13.58
N VAL A 229 0.45 8.11 -13.61
CA VAL A 229 0.06 9.52 -13.68
C VAL A 229 -0.80 9.81 -12.47
N PHE A 230 -0.35 10.73 -11.64
CA PHE A 230 -1.06 11.17 -10.45
C PHE A 230 -1.70 12.52 -10.70
N VAL A 231 -2.99 12.63 -10.40
CA VAL A 231 -3.69 13.92 -10.30
C VAL A 231 -3.81 14.24 -8.83
N VAL A 232 -3.19 15.33 -8.37
CA VAL A 232 -3.07 15.64 -6.94
C VAL A 232 -3.65 17.01 -6.60
N SER A 233 -4.41 17.08 -5.52
CA SER A 233 -4.99 18.32 -4.98
C SER A 233 -4.51 18.54 -3.55
N PRO A 234 -4.10 19.78 -3.19
CA PRO A 234 -3.59 20.06 -1.85
C PRO A 234 -4.70 19.94 -0.80
N PRO A 235 -4.38 19.50 0.43
CA PRO A 235 -5.35 19.33 1.52
C PRO A 235 -5.72 20.64 2.20
N THR A 236 -6.14 21.64 1.43
CA THR A 236 -6.70 22.87 2.01
C THR A 236 -8.03 22.59 2.66
N ARG A 237 -8.42 23.44 3.63
CA ARG A 237 -9.70 23.27 4.32
C ARG A 237 -10.87 23.26 3.35
N GLU A 238 -10.81 24.10 2.34
CA GLU A 238 -11.80 24.20 1.27
C GLU A 238 -11.86 22.90 0.45
N ASN A 239 -10.71 22.36 0.03
CA ASN A 239 -10.66 21.11 -0.75
C ASN A 239 -11.11 19.90 0.08
N LEU A 240 -10.74 19.83 1.36
CA LEU A 240 -11.18 18.75 2.26
C LEU A 240 -12.69 18.77 2.50
N ASN A 241 -13.31 19.96 2.60
CA ASN A 241 -14.76 20.06 2.69
C ASN A 241 -15.45 19.55 1.42
N VAL A 242 -14.94 19.95 0.24
CA VAL A 242 -15.47 19.47 -1.05
C VAL A 242 -15.30 17.96 -1.19
N TYR A 243 -14.16 17.41 -0.78
CA TYR A 243 -13.89 15.98 -0.78
C TYR A 243 -14.85 15.21 0.15
N GLU A 244 -15.06 15.69 1.38
CA GLU A 244 -15.98 15.08 2.33
C GLU A 244 -17.43 15.08 1.82
N GLU A 245 -17.87 16.19 1.22
CA GLU A 245 -19.19 16.29 0.58
C GLU A 245 -19.31 15.33 -0.61
N TRP A 246 -18.26 15.24 -1.45
CA TRP A 246 -18.21 14.35 -2.62
C TRP A 246 -18.29 12.87 -2.23
N LEU A 247 -17.59 12.43 -1.18
CA LEU A 247 -17.67 11.05 -0.66
C LEU A 247 -19.09 10.64 -0.25
N CYS A 248 -19.95 11.60 0.08
CA CYS A 248 -21.33 11.33 0.52
C CYS A 248 -22.35 11.35 -0.63
N ARG A 249 -21.91 11.58 -1.87
CA ARG A 249 -22.80 11.70 -3.03
C ARG A 249 -23.22 10.35 -3.58
N SER A 250 -24.45 10.26 -4.07
CA SER A 250 -24.94 9.06 -4.77
C SER A 250 -24.39 8.92 -6.20
N ASP A 251 -24.01 10.04 -6.81
CA ASP A 251 -23.42 10.14 -8.16
C ASP A 251 -21.90 10.36 -8.11
N GLN A 252 -21.25 9.99 -6.99
CA GLN A 252 -19.81 10.20 -6.75
C GLN A 252 -18.95 9.75 -7.94
N ALA A 253 -19.19 8.52 -8.44
CA ALA A 253 -18.41 7.89 -9.51
C ALA A 253 -18.58 8.56 -10.89
N GLU A 254 -19.58 9.42 -11.07
CA GLU A 254 -19.82 10.16 -12.32
C GLU A 254 -19.14 11.53 -12.34
N ILE A 255 -18.54 11.96 -11.21
CA ILE A 255 -18.00 13.30 -11.05
C ILE A 255 -16.49 13.27 -10.89
N PHE A 256 -15.80 13.97 -11.79
CA PHE A 256 -14.37 14.25 -11.66
C PHE A 256 -14.14 15.30 -10.56
N LEU A 257 -13.72 14.85 -9.37
CA LEU A 257 -13.63 15.68 -8.16
C LEU A 257 -12.92 17.05 -8.34
N PRO A 258 -11.78 17.17 -9.05
CA PRO A 258 -11.12 18.45 -9.25
C PRO A 258 -11.99 19.53 -9.90
N ASP A 259 -13.03 19.17 -10.65
CA ASP A 259 -13.96 20.14 -11.26
C ASP A 259 -14.82 20.85 -10.21
N LEU A 260 -14.94 20.29 -9.00
CA LEU A 260 -15.64 20.90 -7.86
C LEU A 260 -14.74 21.81 -7.02
N MET A 261 -13.42 21.74 -7.18
CA MET A 261 -12.45 22.43 -6.32
C MET A 261 -12.09 23.81 -6.87
N LYS A 262 -11.94 24.79 -5.96
CA LYS A 262 -11.50 26.16 -6.33
C LYS A 262 -10.00 26.23 -6.58
N GLU A 263 -9.22 25.61 -5.70
CA GLU A 263 -7.80 25.42 -5.90
C GLU A 263 -7.60 24.14 -6.70
N ARG A 264 -7.33 24.33 -8.00
CA ARG A 264 -7.16 23.22 -8.93
C ARG A 264 -5.97 22.36 -8.55
N SER A 265 -6.03 21.09 -8.95
CA SER A 265 -4.95 20.13 -8.84
C SER A 265 -3.64 20.68 -9.41
N CYS A 266 -2.52 20.24 -8.84
CA CYS A 266 -1.22 20.37 -9.49
C CYS A 266 -1.30 19.63 -10.84
N PRO A 267 -0.68 20.12 -11.93
CA PRO A 267 -0.66 19.39 -13.20
C PRO A 267 -0.17 17.95 -13.03
N ASP A 268 -0.66 17.06 -13.89
CA ASP A 268 -0.37 15.63 -13.94
C ASP A 268 1.07 15.30 -13.54
N VAL A 269 1.25 14.66 -12.38
CA VAL A 269 2.56 14.19 -11.93
C VAL A 269 2.82 12.85 -12.58
N HIS A 270 3.62 12.86 -13.65
CA HIS A 270 4.07 11.65 -14.32
C HIS A 270 5.23 11.01 -13.55
N SER A 271 5.01 9.81 -13.03
CA SER A 271 6.04 8.98 -12.40
C SER A 271 6.41 7.83 -13.33
N TYR A 272 7.68 7.82 -13.75
CA TYR A 272 8.24 6.85 -14.69
C TYR A 272 9.06 5.79 -13.94
N SER A 273 9.41 4.69 -14.61
CA SER A 273 10.36 3.69 -14.11
C SER A 273 11.59 4.34 -13.45
N SER A 274 11.98 3.80 -12.30
CA SER A 274 13.08 4.26 -11.45
C SER A 274 12.87 5.65 -10.82
N LYS A 275 11.64 6.14 -10.74
CA LYS A 275 11.29 7.34 -9.97
C LYS A 275 10.57 6.98 -8.67
N THR A 276 10.84 7.77 -7.65
CA THR A 276 10.17 7.69 -6.34
C THR A 276 9.35 8.95 -6.14
N LEU A 277 8.06 8.78 -5.84
CA LEU A 277 7.14 9.83 -5.43
C LEU A 277 6.90 9.72 -3.91
N PHE A 278 6.75 10.87 -3.28
CA PHE A 278 6.28 10.98 -1.90
C PHE A 278 5.03 11.84 -1.88
N ILE A 279 3.96 11.33 -1.27
CA ILE A 279 2.70 12.08 -1.10
C ILE A 279 2.56 12.38 0.39
N PRO A 280 2.56 13.67 0.80
CA PRO A 280 2.37 14.04 2.19
C PRO A 280 0.95 13.72 2.69
N SER A 281 0.81 13.67 4.01
CA SER A 281 -0.48 13.52 4.71
C SER A 281 -1.59 14.39 4.11
N GLY A 282 -2.76 13.78 3.89
CA GLY A 282 -4.00 14.47 3.52
C GLY A 282 -4.17 14.79 2.04
N TRP A 283 -3.13 14.72 1.22
CA TRP A 283 -3.23 15.04 -0.20
C TRP A 283 -4.24 14.15 -0.92
N ILE A 284 -5.17 14.79 -1.60
CA ILE A 284 -6.24 14.12 -2.35
C ILE A 284 -5.67 13.75 -3.71
N HIS A 285 -5.75 12.49 -4.10
CA HIS A 285 -5.12 12.06 -5.35
C HIS A 285 -5.88 10.92 -6.06
N ALA A 286 -5.81 10.94 -7.39
CA ALA A 286 -6.24 9.85 -8.26
C ALA A 286 -5.04 9.35 -9.08
N VAL A 287 -5.09 8.10 -9.52
CA VAL A 287 -3.96 7.43 -10.19
C VAL A 287 -4.42 6.76 -11.48
N TYR A 288 -3.81 7.14 -12.60
CA TYR A 288 -3.97 6.48 -13.88
C TYR A 288 -2.71 5.71 -14.28
N THR A 289 -2.89 4.54 -14.88
CA THR A 289 -1.82 3.63 -15.30
C THR A 289 -1.77 3.53 -16.82
N PRO A 290 -0.94 4.33 -17.52
CA PRO A 290 -0.84 4.29 -18.99
C PRO A 290 -0.11 3.06 -19.55
N VAL A 291 0.71 2.38 -18.73
CA VAL A 291 1.49 1.19 -19.11
C VAL A 291 1.45 0.21 -17.96
N ASP A 292 1.38 -1.10 -18.24
CA ASP A 292 1.50 -2.15 -17.21
C ASP A 292 2.66 -1.84 -16.26
N SER A 293 2.36 -1.78 -14.97
CA SER A 293 3.26 -1.23 -13.97
C SER A 293 3.42 -2.14 -12.77
N LEU A 294 4.63 -2.17 -12.24
CA LEU A 294 5.00 -2.78 -10.97
C LEU A 294 5.62 -1.70 -10.07
N VAL A 295 5.12 -1.60 -8.85
CA VAL A 295 5.48 -0.56 -7.90
C VAL A 295 5.70 -1.17 -6.53
N PHE A 296 6.70 -0.67 -5.81
CA PHE A 296 6.81 -0.83 -4.37
C PHE A 296 6.52 0.48 -3.65
N GLY A 297 5.75 0.42 -2.57
CA GLY A 297 5.45 1.58 -1.76
C GLY A 297 5.09 1.21 -0.34
N GLY A 298 4.62 2.18 0.42
CA GLY A 298 4.25 1.98 1.80
C GLY A 298 3.71 3.24 2.47
N ASN A 299 2.84 3.03 3.45
CA ASN A 299 2.22 4.09 4.22
C ASN A 299 2.92 4.23 5.58
N PHE A 300 3.09 5.47 6.02
CA PHE A 300 3.73 5.78 7.30
C PHE A 300 3.09 7.00 7.97
N ILE A 301 3.17 7.04 9.30
CA ILE A 301 2.64 8.11 10.15
C ILE A 301 3.80 8.77 10.85
N HIS A 302 3.83 10.10 10.92
CA HIS A 302 4.99 10.83 11.44
C HIS A 302 4.62 12.07 12.26
N GLY A 303 5.63 12.70 12.85
CA GLY A 303 5.46 13.88 13.72
C GLY A 303 5.31 15.22 13.03
N LEU A 304 5.67 15.32 11.74
CA LEU A 304 5.76 16.61 11.04
C LEU A 304 4.38 17.25 10.77
N ASP A 305 3.32 16.46 10.62
CA ASP A 305 1.96 16.97 10.39
C ASP A 305 0.90 16.15 11.14
N MET A 306 1.01 16.18 12.48
CA MET A 306 0.07 15.46 13.34
C MET A 306 -1.37 15.96 13.19
N GLN A 307 -1.54 17.26 12.92
CA GLN A 307 -2.85 17.88 12.79
C GLN A 307 -3.59 17.35 11.56
N MET A 308 -2.93 17.23 10.41
CA MET A 308 -3.55 16.68 9.21
C MET A 308 -3.94 15.22 9.42
N GLN A 309 -3.03 14.39 9.94
CA GLN A 309 -3.30 12.97 10.23
C GLN A 309 -4.55 12.78 11.12
N LEU A 310 -4.69 13.58 12.19
CA LEU A 310 -5.87 13.56 13.06
C LEU A 310 -7.14 14.06 12.36
N SER A 311 -7.00 15.08 11.51
CA SER A 311 -8.11 15.65 10.76
C SER A 311 -8.69 14.64 9.76
N ILE A 312 -7.84 13.94 9.02
CA ILE A 312 -8.25 12.87 8.10
C ILE A 312 -8.86 11.69 8.85
N ASN A 313 -8.24 11.25 9.95
CA ASN A 313 -8.85 10.19 10.76
C ASN A 313 -10.24 10.57 11.30
N THR A 314 -10.46 11.85 11.62
CA THR A 314 -11.79 12.33 12.01
C THR A 314 -12.74 12.36 10.81
N LEU A 315 -12.27 12.78 9.63
CA LEU A 315 -13.03 12.77 8.37
C LEU A 315 -13.52 11.37 8.03
N GLU A 316 -12.64 10.36 8.05
CA GLU A 316 -13.01 8.94 7.83
C GLU A 316 -14.13 8.47 8.76
N THR A 317 -14.13 8.96 10.01
CA THR A 317 -15.17 8.64 10.99
C THR A 317 -16.51 9.27 10.60
N ARG A 318 -16.49 10.52 10.12
CA ARG A 318 -17.69 11.25 9.70
C ARG A 318 -18.29 10.67 8.41
N THR A 319 -17.44 10.24 7.48
CA THR A 319 -17.83 9.60 6.22
C THR A 319 -18.11 8.11 6.36
N SER A 320 -18.07 7.57 7.58
CA SER A 320 -18.40 6.16 7.88
C SER A 320 -17.57 5.15 7.08
N VAL A 321 -16.28 5.45 6.86
CA VAL A 321 -15.33 4.48 6.28
C VAL A 321 -15.30 3.23 7.15
N LEU A 322 -15.46 2.05 6.52
CA LEU A 322 -15.44 0.77 7.23
C LEU A 322 -14.08 0.56 7.89
N ASP A 323 -14.07 0.03 9.12
CA ASP A 323 -12.84 -0.16 9.92
C ASP A 323 -11.75 -0.96 9.21
N ILE A 324 -12.13 -1.88 8.30
CA ILE A 324 -11.18 -2.68 7.51
C ILE A 324 -10.33 -1.84 6.53
N TYR A 325 -10.79 -0.64 6.18
CA TYR A 325 -10.09 0.30 5.30
C TYR A 325 -9.45 1.47 6.07
N ARG A 326 -9.51 1.45 7.41
CA ARG A 326 -8.92 2.48 8.26
C ARG A 326 -7.54 2.04 8.74
N PHE A 327 -6.72 3.02 9.12
CA PHE A 327 -5.40 2.75 9.66
C PHE A 327 -5.47 1.83 10.90
N PRO A 328 -4.84 0.65 10.87
CA PRO A 328 -4.93 -0.31 11.97
C PRO A 328 -4.25 0.24 13.22
N HIS A 329 -4.95 0.13 14.37
CA HIS A 329 -4.43 0.58 15.67
C HIS A 329 -4.03 2.07 15.74
N PHE A 330 -4.64 2.94 14.93
CA PHE A 330 -4.32 4.37 14.88
C PHE A 330 -4.29 5.03 16.26
N GLY A 331 -5.33 4.86 17.07
CA GLY A 331 -5.39 5.44 18.42
C GLY A 331 -4.29 4.93 19.36
N ALA A 332 -3.89 3.66 19.25
CA ALA A 332 -2.80 3.11 20.05
C ALA A 332 -1.45 3.70 19.62
N LEU A 333 -1.23 3.83 18.30
CA LEU A 333 -0.02 4.44 17.74
C LEU A 333 0.14 5.90 18.21
N GLN A 334 -0.95 6.69 18.20
CA GLN A 334 -0.96 8.07 18.72
C GLN A 334 -0.55 8.13 20.20
N MET A 335 -1.05 7.21 21.03
CA MET A 335 -0.70 7.15 22.46
C MET A 335 0.79 6.81 22.68
N TYR A 336 1.33 5.86 21.91
CA TYR A 336 2.75 5.52 22.00
C TYR A 336 3.63 6.67 21.52
N ALA A 337 3.26 7.34 20.42
CA ALA A 337 3.95 8.53 19.93
C ALA A 337 3.93 9.67 20.97
N GLY A 338 2.77 9.95 21.59
CA GLY A 338 2.67 10.92 22.67
C GLY A 338 3.58 10.59 23.85
N GLY A 339 3.65 9.32 24.26
CA GLY A 339 4.58 8.84 25.28
C GLY A 339 6.05 9.02 24.89
N MET A 340 6.40 8.76 23.63
CA MET A 340 7.74 8.99 23.08
C MET A 340 8.11 10.47 23.14
N TYR A 341 7.25 11.38 22.67
CA TYR A 341 7.50 12.82 22.72
C TYR A 341 7.61 13.35 24.15
N LEU A 342 6.75 12.90 25.05
CA LEU A 342 6.83 13.28 26.47
C LEU A 342 8.18 12.91 27.09
N ARG A 343 8.75 11.76 26.73
CA ARG A 343 10.10 11.35 27.18
C ARG A 343 11.21 12.19 26.57
N ARG A 344 11.07 12.62 25.30
CA ARG A 344 12.06 13.47 24.61
C ARG A 344 12.05 14.93 25.07
N LEU A 345 10.91 15.43 25.52
CA LEU A 345 10.73 16.81 25.98
C LEU A 345 11.04 17.03 27.46
N ARG A 346 11.17 15.95 28.23
CA ARG A 346 11.66 15.96 29.62
C ARG A 346 13.18 15.84 29.63
#